data_AF-A0A6A9T7I8-F1
#
_entry.id   AF-A0A6A9T7I8-F1
#
_cell.length_a   1.000
_cell.length_b   1.000
_cell.length_c   1.000
_cell.angle_alpha   90.00
_cell.angle_beta   90.00
_cell.angle_gamma   90.00
#
_symmetry.space_group_name_H-M   'P 1'
#
loop_
_entity.id
_entity.type
_entity.pdbx_description
1 polymer ?
#
loop_
_entity_poly.entity_id
_entity_poly.type
_entity_poly.pdbx_seq_one_letter_code
_entity_poly.pdbx_strand_id
1 'polypeptide(L)'
;MPEIELGVPRGVVESLPEDDETAERDMRRAIASIQSRLNEEIDGTDPAEAAGIVADAVERMETQASTYHEFVPELRAWGQSPIYAIAWRNLYVELIGQLHDHDWLADHLDRERSFRIVEDGIRLSDL
;
A
#
# COMPACT_ATOMS: atom_id res chain seq x y z
N MET A 1 12.48 16.66 -2.76
CA MET A 1 12.73 15.35 -3.42
C MET A 1 11.83 15.27 -4.65
N PRO A 2 12.01 14.32 -5.58
CA PRO A 2 11.01 14.08 -6.62
C PRO A 2 9.66 13.76 -6.00
N GLU A 3 8.56 14.15 -6.65
CA GLU A 3 7.22 13.75 -6.24
C GLU A 3 7.04 12.24 -6.41
N ILE A 4 6.27 11.64 -5.50
CA ILE A 4 5.83 10.26 -5.62
C ILE A 4 4.69 10.21 -6.64
N GLU A 5 4.88 9.40 -7.68
CA GLU A 5 3.84 9.06 -8.64
C GLU A 5 3.39 7.61 -8.39
N LEU A 6 2.07 7.42 -8.28
CA LEU A 6 1.41 6.12 -8.13
C LEU A 6 0.53 5.86 -9.34
N GLY A 7 0.85 4.81 -10.09
CA GLY A 7 0.12 4.33 -11.24
C GLY A 7 -1.00 3.36 -10.87
N VAL A 8 -2.01 3.29 -11.75
CA VAL A 8 -3.06 2.27 -11.68
C VAL A 8 -2.50 0.93 -12.17
N PRO A 9 -2.41 -0.12 -11.34
CA PRO A 9 -1.85 -1.39 -11.77
C PRO A 9 -2.77 -2.08 -12.78
N ARG A 10 -2.28 -2.31 -14.00
CA ARG A 10 -3.08 -2.88 -15.10
C ARG A 10 -3.69 -4.22 -14.72
N GLY A 11 -2.90 -5.12 -14.13
CA GLY A 11 -3.37 -6.45 -13.73
C GLY A 11 -4.47 -6.42 -12.66
N VAL A 12 -4.53 -5.36 -11.84
CA VAL A 12 -5.62 -5.17 -10.87
C VAL A 12 -6.91 -4.78 -11.59
N VAL A 13 -6.85 -3.81 -12.51
CA VAL A 13 -8.03 -3.38 -13.28
C VAL A 13 -8.55 -4.52 -14.16
N GLU A 14 -7.67 -5.23 -14.86
CA GLU A 14 -8.04 -6.37 -15.70
C GLU A 14 -8.61 -7.55 -14.90
N SER A 15 -8.41 -7.59 -13.58
CA SER A 15 -9.00 -8.62 -12.71
C SER A 15 -10.43 -8.32 -12.28
N LEU A 16 -10.91 -7.09 -12.47
CA LEU A 16 -12.28 -6.71 -12.13
C LEU A 16 -13.28 -7.39 -13.07
N PRO A 17 -14.51 -7.67 -12.60
CA PRO A 17 -15.59 -8.13 -13.46
C PRO A 17 -15.81 -7.21 -14.67
N GLU A 18 -16.19 -7.78 -15.81
CA GLU A 18 -16.53 -7.02 -17.03
C GLU A 18 -17.63 -5.98 -16.73
N ASP A 19 -17.51 -4.80 -17.37
CA ASP A 19 -18.42 -3.65 -17.23
C ASP A 19 -18.49 -2.97 -15.84
N ASP A 20 -17.57 -3.25 -14.92
CA ASP A 20 -17.53 -2.58 -13.61
C ASP A 20 -16.66 -1.30 -13.58
N GLU A 21 -17.16 -0.25 -14.23
CA GLU A 21 -16.52 1.08 -14.22
C GLU A 21 -16.53 1.73 -12.82
N THR A 22 -17.41 1.29 -11.91
CA THR A 22 -17.53 1.90 -10.58
C THR A 22 -16.37 1.49 -9.69
N ALA A 23 -16.06 0.18 -9.64
CA ALA A 23 -14.96 -0.34 -8.85
C ALA A 23 -13.61 0.23 -9.33
N GLU A 24 -13.39 0.28 -10.65
CA GLU A 24 -12.18 0.89 -11.20
C GLU A 24 -12.04 2.36 -10.81
N ARG A 25 -13.12 3.15 -10.92
CA ARG A 25 -13.12 4.56 -10.56
C ARG A 25 -12.81 4.78 -9.08
N ASP A 26 -13.33 3.92 -8.20
CA ASP A 26 -13.10 4.04 -6.76
C ASP A 26 -11.64 3.71 -6.40
N MET A 27 -11.05 2.71 -7.06
CA MET A 27 -9.61 2.42 -6.93
C MET A 27 -8.74 3.57 -7.42
N ARG A 28 -9.05 4.15 -8.59
CA ARG A 28 -8.35 5.34 -9.11
C ARG A 28 -8.42 6.52 -8.14
N ARG A 29 -9.58 6.75 -7.53
CA ARG A 29 -9.76 7.79 -6.51
C ARG A 29 -8.92 7.51 -5.27
N ALA A 30 -8.88 6.26 -4.81
CA ALA A 30 -8.07 5.87 -3.66
C ALA A 30 -6.57 6.11 -3.93
N ILE A 31 -6.06 5.69 -5.10
CA ILE A 31 -4.67 5.93 -5.52
C ILE A 31 -4.35 7.42 -5.50
N ALA A 32 -5.17 8.24 -6.16
CA ALA A 32 -4.96 9.69 -6.22
C ALA A 32 -4.98 10.33 -4.82
N SER A 33 -5.86 9.87 -3.94
CA SER A 33 -5.92 10.36 -2.55
C SER A 33 -4.68 9.96 -1.74
N ILE A 34 -4.16 8.74 -1.92
CA ILE A 34 -2.95 8.28 -1.25
C ILE A 34 -1.74 9.09 -1.74
N GLN A 35 -1.57 9.20 -3.06
CA GLN A 35 -0.50 9.97 -3.68
C GLN A 35 -0.50 11.42 -3.20
N SER A 36 -1.66 12.08 -3.22
CA SER A 36 -1.79 13.47 -2.80
C SER A 36 -1.38 13.67 -1.35
N ARG A 37 -1.82 12.78 -0.45
CA ARG A 37 -1.48 12.86 0.98
C ARG A 37 0.00 12.62 1.22
N LEU A 38 0.58 11.60 0.57
CA LEU A 38 2.01 11.33 0.68
C LEU A 38 2.85 12.54 0.25
N ASN A 39 2.57 13.09 -0.93
CA ASN A 39 3.30 14.26 -1.43
C ASN A 39 3.10 15.49 -0.54
N GLU A 40 1.92 15.69 0.05
CA GLU A 40 1.67 16.77 1.01
C GLU A 40 2.47 16.58 2.32
N GLU A 41 2.50 15.35 2.85
CA GLU A 41 3.18 15.05 4.11
C GLU A 41 4.72 15.10 3.99
N ILE A 42 5.28 14.74 2.84
CA ILE A 42 6.74 14.78 2.59
C ILE A 42 7.22 16.12 2.01
N ASP A 43 6.32 17.05 1.71
CA ASP A 43 6.74 18.34 1.16
C ASP A 43 7.57 19.13 2.18
N GLY A 44 8.73 19.62 1.75
CA GLY A 44 9.66 20.34 2.61
C GLY A 44 10.41 19.51 3.66
N THR A 45 10.21 18.19 3.74
CA THR A 45 10.97 17.31 4.65
C THR A 45 12.29 16.84 4.03
N ASP A 46 13.19 16.27 4.84
CA ASP A 46 14.39 15.62 4.34
C ASP A 46 14.13 14.16 3.92
N PRO A 47 15.01 13.52 3.12
CA PRO A 47 14.79 12.16 2.64
C PRO A 47 14.65 11.08 3.71
N ALA A 48 15.29 11.24 4.86
CA ALA A 48 15.19 10.26 5.94
C ALA A 48 13.84 10.40 6.67
N GLU A 49 13.42 11.63 6.96
CA GLU A 49 12.10 11.91 7.53
C GLU A 49 10.96 11.49 6.57
N ALA A 50 11.09 11.81 5.28
CA ALA A 50 10.15 11.37 4.24
C ALA A 50 10.03 9.84 4.19
N ALA A 51 11.14 9.11 4.33
CA ALA A 51 11.10 7.65 4.33
C ALA A 51 10.35 7.08 5.54
N GLY A 52 10.46 7.70 6.73
CA GLY A 52 9.65 7.33 7.89
C GLY A 52 8.15 7.51 7.64
N ILE A 53 7.76 8.64 7.06
CA ILE A 53 6.36 8.93 6.68
C ILE A 53 5.84 7.91 5.67
N VAL A 54 6.64 7.59 4.65
CA VAL A 54 6.24 6.61 3.64
C VAL A 54 6.20 5.19 4.23
N ALA A 55 7.12 4.82 5.13
CA ALA A 55 7.08 3.54 5.81
C ALA A 55 5.79 3.37 6.64
N ASP A 56 5.31 4.43 7.32
CA ASP A 56 4.02 4.41 8.01
C ASP A 56 2.85 4.25 7.04
N ALA A 57 2.94 4.80 5.83
CA ALA A 57 1.95 4.56 4.80
C ALA A 57 2.00 3.12 4.27
N VAL A 58 3.19 2.53 4.11
CA VAL A 58 3.38 1.14 3.72
C VAL A 58 2.73 0.20 4.74
N GLU A 59 3.01 0.37 6.04
CA GLU A 59 2.40 -0.46 7.10
C GLU A 59 0.86 -0.37 7.13
N ARG A 60 0.32 0.85 6.92
CA ARG A 60 -1.12 1.04 6.76
C ARG A 60 -1.65 0.26 5.55
N MET A 61 -0.97 0.32 4.41
CA MET A 61 -1.37 -0.42 3.20
C MET A 61 -1.25 -1.94 3.38
N GLU A 62 -0.23 -2.44 4.07
CA GLU A 62 -0.09 -3.85 4.43
C GLU A 62 -1.24 -4.32 5.31
N THR A 63 -1.63 -3.51 6.31
CA THR A 63 -2.78 -3.79 7.17
C THR A 63 -4.08 -3.86 6.37
N GLN A 64 -4.29 -2.91 5.45
CA GLN A 64 -5.44 -2.94 4.55
C GLN A 64 -5.44 -4.19 3.66
N ALA A 65 -4.29 -4.53 3.06
CA ALA A 65 -4.15 -5.74 2.25
C ALA A 65 -4.47 -7.01 3.05
N SER A 66 -3.98 -7.12 4.30
CA SER A 66 -4.29 -8.23 5.20
C SER A 66 -5.78 -8.32 5.49
N THR A 67 -6.41 -7.19 5.80
CA THR A 67 -7.87 -7.12 6.06
C THR A 67 -8.67 -7.63 4.86
N TYR A 68 -8.34 -7.18 3.65
CA TYR A 68 -9.00 -7.67 2.43
C TYR A 68 -8.71 -9.15 2.17
N HIS A 69 -7.51 -9.63 2.50
CA HIS A 69 -7.16 -11.04 2.39
C HIS A 69 -8.02 -11.91 3.32
N GLU A 70 -8.27 -11.45 4.55
CA GLU A 70 -9.08 -12.13 5.56
C GLU A 70 -10.56 -12.24 5.15
N PHE A 71 -11.09 -11.29 4.39
CA PHE A 71 -12.46 -11.39 3.85
C PHE A 71 -12.63 -12.49 2.79
N VAL A 72 -11.56 -12.89 2.11
CA VAL A 72 -11.64 -13.88 1.02
C VAL A 72 -12.25 -15.22 1.46
N PRO A 73 -11.75 -15.90 2.52
CA PRO A 73 -12.36 -17.14 2.99
C PRO A 73 -13.80 -16.95 3.49
N GLU A 74 -14.12 -15.83 4.16
CA GLU A 74 -15.47 -15.54 4.65
C GLU A 74 -16.48 -15.38 3.51
N LEU A 75 -16.14 -14.58 2.50
CA LEU A 75 -16.98 -14.38 1.32
C LEU A 75 -17.25 -15.70 0.59
N ARG A 76 -16.23 -16.54 0.45
CA ARG A 76 -16.37 -17.89 -0.14
C ARG A 76 -17.31 -18.77 0.68
N ALA A 77 -17.21 -18.74 2.01
CA ALA A 77 -18.09 -19.52 2.89
C ALA A 77 -19.55 -19.09 2.76
N TRP A 78 -19.80 -17.82 2.43
CA TRP A 78 -21.14 -17.26 2.23
C TRP A 78 -21.62 -17.34 0.76
N GLY A 79 -20.86 -18.00 -0.12
CA GLY A 79 -21.20 -18.13 -1.54
C GLY A 79 -21.10 -16.81 -2.32
N GLN A 80 -20.44 -15.79 -1.77
CA GLN A 80 -20.19 -14.52 -2.42
C GLN A 80 -18.88 -14.56 -3.23
N SER A 81 -18.81 -13.79 -4.32
CA SER A 81 -17.58 -13.66 -5.09
C SER A 81 -16.54 -12.83 -4.32
N PRO A 82 -15.32 -13.34 -4.06
CA PRO A 82 -14.28 -12.60 -3.36
C PRO A 82 -13.48 -11.65 -4.28
N ILE A 83 -13.88 -11.48 -5.53
CA ILE A 83 -13.07 -10.82 -6.56
C ILE A 83 -12.67 -9.38 -6.19
N TYR A 84 -13.59 -8.60 -5.62
CA TYR A 84 -13.29 -7.23 -5.20
C TYR A 84 -12.32 -7.19 -4.02
N ALA A 85 -12.45 -8.10 -3.05
CA ALA A 85 -11.51 -8.18 -1.93
C ALA A 85 -10.10 -8.53 -2.43
N ILE A 86 -10.01 -9.46 -3.38
CA ILE A 86 -8.74 -9.81 -4.04
C ILE A 86 -8.16 -8.61 -4.79
N ALA A 87 -8.98 -7.88 -5.55
CA ALA A 87 -8.55 -6.72 -6.32
C ALA A 87 -8.04 -5.59 -5.41
N TRP A 88 -8.74 -5.26 -4.31
CA TRP A 88 -8.28 -4.28 -3.32
C TRP A 88 -7.00 -4.72 -2.60
N ARG A 89 -6.89 -5.99 -2.19
CA ARG A 89 -5.64 -6.52 -1.63
C ARG A 89 -4.48 -6.34 -2.60
N ASN A 90 -4.67 -6.76 -3.85
CA ASN A 90 -3.63 -6.66 -4.87
C ASN A 90 -3.27 -5.21 -5.17
N LEU A 91 -4.24 -4.29 -5.20
CA LEU A 91 -3.98 -2.86 -5.35
C LEU A 91 -2.95 -2.37 -4.33
N TYR A 92 -3.18 -2.63 -3.03
CA TYR A 92 -2.26 -2.17 -2.00
C TYR A 92 -0.87 -2.80 -2.13
N VAL A 93 -0.78 -4.10 -2.45
CA VAL A 93 0.50 -4.78 -2.68
C VAL A 93 1.26 -4.15 -3.84
N GLU A 94 0.58 -3.84 -4.95
CA GLU A 94 1.19 -3.21 -6.13
C GLU A 94 1.63 -1.77 -5.84
N LEU A 95 0.83 -1.00 -5.06
CA LEU A 95 1.21 0.36 -4.67
C LEU A 95 2.44 0.37 -3.74
N ILE A 96 2.55 -0.59 -2.82
CA ILE A 96 3.75 -0.77 -1.99
C ILE A 96 4.96 -1.06 -2.89
N GLY A 97 4.81 -1.94 -3.87
CA GLY A 97 5.85 -2.21 -4.87
C GLY A 97 6.32 -0.94 -5.59
N GLN A 98 5.37 -0.13 -6.08
CA GLN A 98 5.68 1.14 -6.73
C GLN A 98 6.43 2.13 -5.82
N LEU A 99 6.14 2.15 -4.51
CA LEU A 99 6.90 2.98 -3.56
C LEU A 99 8.36 2.51 -3.44
N HIS A 100 8.60 1.21 -3.45
CA HIS A 100 9.95 0.65 -3.46
C HIS A 100 10.70 0.86 -4.78
N ASP A 101 9.99 1.12 -5.88
CA ASP A 101 10.58 1.41 -7.19
C ASP A 101 11.08 2.87 -7.33
N HIS A 102 10.78 3.74 -6.35
CA HIS A 102 11.32 5.11 -6.34
C HIS A 102 12.78 5.11 -5.85
N ASP A 103 13.72 5.28 -6.78
CA ASP A 103 15.17 5.20 -6.51
C ASP A 103 15.65 6.03 -5.30
N TRP A 104 15.12 7.24 -5.12
CA TRP A 104 15.53 8.12 -4.02
C TRP A 104 15.04 7.63 -2.65
N LEU A 105 13.98 6.82 -2.65
CA LEU A 105 13.23 6.39 -1.48
C LEU A 105 13.60 4.96 -1.06
N ALA A 106 13.84 4.06 -2.02
CA ALA A 106 14.09 2.63 -1.78
C ALA A 106 15.15 2.39 -0.70
N ASP A 107 16.29 3.04 -0.85
CA ASP A 107 17.45 2.96 0.04
C ASP A 107 17.14 3.41 1.47
N HIS A 108 16.29 4.43 1.62
CA HIS A 108 15.90 4.95 2.93
C HIS A 108 14.81 4.08 3.56
N LEU A 109 13.83 3.61 2.78
CA LEU A 109 12.79 2.68 3.21
C LEU A 109 13.36 1.35 3.71
N ASP A 110 14.35 0.78 3.02
CA ASP A 110 14.97 -0.49 3.44
C ASP A 110 15.70 -0.35 4.78
N ARG A 111 16.36 0.80 5.00
CA ARG A 111 17.01 1.12 6.28
C ARG A 111 15.97 1.31 7.38
N GLU A 112 14.91 2.06 7.11
CA GLU A 112 13.82 2.32 8.03
C GLU A 112 13.13 1.01 8.45
N ARG A 113 12.79 0.15 7.48
CA ARG A 113 12.23 -1.18 7.73
C ARG A 113 13.15 -2.04 8.60
N SER A 114 14.45 -2.05 8.30
CA SER A 114 15.44 -2.78 9.09
C SER A 114 15.52 -2.26 10.52
N PHE A 115 15.46 -0.93 10.71
CA PHE A 115 15.43 -0.30 12.03
C PHE A 115 14.19 -0.71 12.83
N ARG A 116 13.01 -0.67 12.22
CA ARG A 116 11.74 -1.07 12.86
C ARG A 116 11.73 -2.54 13.27
N ILE A 117 12.21 -3.45 12.42
CA ILE A 117 12.33 -4.87 12.75
C ILE A 117 13.22 -5.08 13.99
N VAL A 118 14.32 -4.34 14.10
CA VAL A 118 15.21 -4.40 15.26
C VAL A 118 14.52 -3.84 16.51
N GLU A 119 13.88 -2.67 16.41
CA GLU A 119 13.11 -2.08 17.52
C GLU A 119 12.03 -3.03 18.05
N ASP A 120 11.24 -3.62 17.16
CA ASP A 120 10.17 -4.55 17.53
C ASP A 120 10.72 -5.84 18.15
N GLY A 121 11.84 -6.35 17.64
CA GLY A 121 12.54 -7.51 18.22
C GLY A 121 13.09 -7.25 19.63
N ILE A 122 13.58 -6.04 19.88
CA ILE A 122 14.00 -5.60 21.23
C ILE A 122 12.80 -5.51 22.16
N ARG A 123 11.70 -4.86 21.72
CA ARG A 123 10.46 -4.75 22.53
C ARG A 123 9.86 -6.10 22.87
N LEU A 124 9.93 -7.09 21.98
CA LEU A 124 9.44 -8.45 22.23
C LEU A 124 10.35 -9.24 23.20
N SER A 125 11.66 -8.97 23.22
CA SER A 125 12.61 -9.64 24.10
C SER A 125 12.53 -9.17 25.56
N ASP A 126 11.97 -7.99 25.80
CA ASP A 126 11.78 -7.39 27.13
C ASP A 126 10.43 -7.78 27.80
N LEU A 127 9.58 -8.59 27.13
CA LEU A 127 8.29 -9.12 27.64
C LEU A 127 8.40 -10.56 28.17
#